data_AF-A0A662D4B3-F1
#
_entry.id   AF-A0A662D4B3-F1
#
_cell.length_a   1.000
_cell.length_b   1.000
_cell.length_c   1.000
_cell.angle_alpha   90.00
_cell.angle_beta   90.00
_cell.angle_gamma   90.00
#
_symmetry.space_group_name_H-M   'P 1'
#
loop_
_entity.id
_entity.type
_entity.pdbx_description
1 polymer ?
#
loop_
_entity_poly.entity_id
_entity_poly.type
_entity_poly.pdbx_seq_one_letter_code
_entity_poly.pdbx_strand_id
1 'polypeptide(L)'
;MSENIFESKTYFAVALDPIHIGAGGSRLGRVDLPIIREPGTNIPKIPGTSLSGPARAYTAMHPTINRYIWKDSDGKKYSCAGRGEERPEENYYGHCGKVQPACPVCIPYGFSKGTGNSMQGLAQFFDAHILFFSVASMAGPVWVTSPMALEGLGLQQKFKVPDDGFFPLGDQLKTKNKLNFGWLMLKKGDGQGNINGLLLPEIIKQRAILVSDTLFSLIVNSNLEVRTSVSIDPQTGTAEEGALFTYEAIPRGTVLKFDIAYNSGKTFRVGGKELKTEGNGDVGTSWVKTQVEKGLKLFETLGIGGMGTRGMGRLKILNLEKEDC
;
A
#
# COMPACT_ATOMS: atom_id res chain seq x y z
N MET A 1 31.93 -12.34 -2.88
CA MET A 1 31.12 -11.12 -2.65
C MET A 1 30.21 -11.42 -1.48
N SER A 2 30.35 -10.68 -0.38
CA SER A 2 29.48 -10.82 0.78
C SER A 2 28.06 -10.42 0.38
N GLU A 3 27.15 -11.38 0.28
CA GLU A 3 25.74 -11.13 0.02
C GLU A 3 25.14 -10.31 1.18
N ASN A 4 24.38 -9.27 0.88
CA ASN A 4 23.85 -8.37 1.90
C ASN A 4 22.89 -9.10 2.86
N ILE A 5 23.01 -8.85 4.16
CA ILE A 5 22.14 -9.42 5.21
C ILE A 5 20.70 -8.89 5.12
N PHE A 6 20.50 -7.72 4.52
CA PHE A 6 19.20 -7.15 4.19
C PHE A 6 19.29 -6.31 2.90
N GLU A 7 18.15 -6.11 2.26
CA GLU A 7 17.95 -5.23 1.10
C GLU A 7 16.68 -4.41 1.34
N SER A 8 16.74 -3.09 1.23
CA SER A 8 15.54 -2.24 1.27
C SER A 8 15.18 -1.78 -0.13
N LYS A 9 13.90 -1.89 -0.49
CA LYS A 9 13.36 -1.40 -1.77
C LYS A 9 12.20 -0.46 -1.53
N THR A 10 12.28 0.73 -2.14
CA THR A 10 11.18 1.68 -2.23
C THR A 10 10.26 1.32 -3.39
N TYR A 11 8.97 1.21 -3.10
CA TYR A 11 7.91 1.00 -4.07
C TYR A 11 7.12 2.28 -4.30
N PHE A 12 6.80 2.54 -5.56
CA PHE A 12 5.87 3.58 -5.96
C PHE A 12 4.60 2.92 -6.45
N ALA A 13 3.45 3.45 -6.04
CA ALA A 13 2.16 2.89 -6.41
C ALA A 13 1.17 3.98 -6.77
N VAL A 14 0.24 3.68 -7.68
CA VAL A 14 -0.86 4.57 -8.06
C VAL A 14 -2.19 3.92 -7.74
N ALA A 15 -3.04 4.63 -7.02
CA ALA A 15 -4.41 4.21 -6.75
C ALA A 15 -5.20 4.20 -8.05
N LEU A 16 -5.68 3.03 -8.48
CA LEU A 16 -6.53 2.91 -9.67
C LEU A 16 -7.98 3.26 -9.35
N ASP A 17 -8.42 2.85 -8.16
CA ASP A 17 -9.70 3.18 -7.56
C ASP A 17 -9.48 3.94 -6.25
N PRO A 18 -10.54 4.55 -5.67
CA PRO A 18 -10.46 5.11 -4.33
C PRO A 18 -10.09 4.04 -3.30
N ILE A 19 -9.28 4.38 -2.29
CA ILE A 19 -8.77 3.43 -1.29
C ILE A 19 -9.30 3.81 0.09
N HIS A 20 -10.03 2.89 0.74
CA HIS A 20 -10.52 3.05 2.10
C HIS A 20 -9.73 2.16 3.07
N ILE A 21 -8.83 2.78 3.85
CA ILE A 21 -8.13 2.14 4.96
C ILE A 21 -8.74 2.63 6.26
N GLY A 22 -9.77 1.93 6.76
CA GLY A 22 -10.54 2.37 7.92
C GLY A 22 -9.72 2.46 9.21
N ALA A 23 -9.93 3.52 10.00
CA ALA A 23 -9.25 3.75 11.28
C ALA A 23 -9.83 3.00 12.49
N GLY A 24 -10.79 2.11 12.23
CA GLY A 24 -11.52 1.33 13.24
C GLY A 24 -12.62 2.13 13.95
N GLY A 25 -13.80 1.51 14.09
CA GLY A 25 -14.98 2.04 14.78
C GLY A 25 -15.58 3.31 14.16
N SER A 26 -16.89 3.51 14.33
CA SER A 26 -17.48 4.82 14.04
C SER A 26 -16.92 5.83 15.03
N ARG A 27 -16.33 6.92 14.54
CA ARG A 27 -15.87 8.02 15.40
C ARG A 27 -16.83 9.18 15.24
N LEU A 28 -17.16 9.88 16.34
CA LEU A 28 -17.78 11.19 16.22
C LEU A 28 -16.81 12.10 15.46
N GLY A 29 -17.19 12.54 14.27
CA GLY A 29 -16.32 13.28 13.38
C GLY A 29 -17.03 13.71 12.10
N ARG A 30 -16.25 14.13 11.09
CA ARG A 30 -16.78 14.58 9.80
C ARG A 30 -17.49 13.47 9.01
N VAL A 31 -17.07 12.21 9.21
CA VAL A 31 -17.63 11.02 8.57
C VAL A 31 -17.74 9.91 9.60
N ASP A 32 -18.65 8.96 9.38
CA ASP A 32 -18.84 7.82 10.27
C ASP A 32 -17.62 6.89 10.19
N LEU A 33 -17.12 6.61 8.98
CA LEU A 33 -15.99 5.71 8.74
C LEU A 33 -14.78 6.49 8.19
N PRO A 34 -13.92 7.06 9.06
CA PRO A 34 -12.71 7.77 8.64
C PRO A 34 -11.59 6.80 8.24
N ILE A 35 -10.63 7.32 7.49
CA ILE A 35 -9.40 6.59 7.12
C ILE A 35 -8.25 6.87 8.10
N ILE A 36 -7.27 5.96 8.14
CA ILE A 36 -6.07 6.09 8.97
C ILE A 36 -5.22 7.27 8.51
N ARG A 37 -4.70 8.02 9.48
CA ARG A 37 -3.86 9.21 9.28
C ARG A 37 -2.57 9.09 10.08
N GLU A 38 -1.53 9.73 9.57
CA GLU A 38 -0.31 9.95 10.31
C GLU A 38 -0.54 11.00 11.42
N PRO A 39 -0.23 10.70 12.69
CA PRO A 39 -0.50 11.63 13.79
C PRO A 39 0.23 12.97 13.68
N GLY A 40 1.47 12.99 13.15
CA GLY A 40 2.28 14.21 13.08
C GLY A 40 1.85 15.18 11.99
N THR A 41 1.33 14.68 10.87
CA THR A 41 0.99 15.49 9.67
C THR A 41 -0.51 15.60 9.43
N ASN A 42 -1.29 14.72 10.08
CA ASN A 42 -2.72 14.47 9.86
C ASN A 42 -3.06 14.04 8.40
N ILE A 43 -2.07 13.63 7.63
CA ILE A 43 -2.24 13.17 6.24
C ILE A 43 -2.62 11.69 6.26
N PRO A 44 -3.56 11.23 5.40
CA PRO A 44 -3.88 9.82 5.29
C PRO A 44 -2.68 8.97 4.90
N LYS A 45 -2.57 7.79 5.52
CA LYS A 45 -1.54 6.81 5.22
C LYS A 45 -2.12 5.40 5.15
N ILE A 46 -1.39 4.48 4.54
CA ILE A 46 -1.71 3.06 4.55
C ILE A 46 -0.71 2.36 5.47
N PRO A 47 -1.12 1.81 6.63
CA PRO A 47 -0.19 1.11 7.50
C PRO A 47 0.50 -0.06 6.80
N GLY A 48 1.75 -0.34 7.17
CA GLY A 48 2.50 -1.49 6.67
C GLY A 48 1.77 -2.81 6.88
N THR A 49 0.98 -2.93 7.96
CA THR A 49 0.12 -4.09 8.23
C THR A 49 -1.04 -4.22 7.22
N SER A 50 -1.61 -3.10 6.78
CA SER A 50 -2.65 -3.05 5.75
C SER A 50 -2.13 -3.34 4.34
N LEU A 51 -0.81 -3.25 4.12
CA LEU A 51 -0.13 -3.73 2.91
C LEU A 51 0.25 -5.22 3.06
N SER A 52 0.87 -5.57 4.18
CA SER A 52 1.40 -6.92 4.44
C SER A 52 0.32 -8.00 4.46
N GLY A 53 -0.85 -7.72 5.06
CA GLY A 53 -1.96 -8.67 5.14
C GLY A 53 -2.47 -9.10 3.76
N PRO A 54 -2.94 -8.16 2.91
CA PRO A 54 -3.32 -8.46 1.53
C PRO A 54 -2.17 -9.08 0.73
N ALA A 55 -0.93 -8.56 0.85
CA ALA A 55 0.21 -9.13 0.14
C ALA A 55 0.43 -10.61 0.49
N ARG A 56 0.35 -10.97 1.78
CA ARG A 56 0.41 -12.36 2.27
C ARG A 56 -0.70 -13.23 1.66
N ALA A 57 -1.94 -12.74 1.71
CA ALA A 57 -3.08 -13.45 1.17
C ALA A 57 -2.91 -13.72 -0.33
N TYR A 58 -2.48 -12.71 -1.08
CA TYR A 58 -2.33 -12.79 -2.53
C TYR A 58 -1.12 -13.61 -2.95
N THR A 59 0.02 -13.52 -2.25
CA THR A 59 1.12 -14.46 -2.45
C THR A 59 0.63 -15.91 -2.23
N ALA A 60 -0.22 -16.17 -1.24
CA ALA A 60 -0.78 -17.50 -1.01
C ALA A 60 -1.79 -17.94 -2.09
N MET A 61 -2.52 -17.00 -2.71
CA MET A 61 -3.44 -17.27 -3.82
C MET A 61 -2.74 -17.42 -5.17
N HIS A 62 -1.49 -16.94 -5.30
CA HIS A 62 -0.77 -16.95 -6.57
C HIS A 62 -0.76 -18.37 -7.18
N PRO A 63 -1.07 -18.55 -8.48
CA PRO A 63 -1.28 -19.88 -9.07
C PRO A 63 -0.11 -20.85 -8.90
N THR A 64 1.12 -20.34 -8.95
CA THR A 64 2.34 -21.15 -8.76
C THR A 64 2.64 -21.48 -7.29
N ILE A 65 1.95 -20.84 -6.34
CA ILE A 65 2.15 -21.05 -4.89
C ILE A 65 0.99 -21.87 -4.32
N ASN A 66 -0.25 -21.46 -4.57
CA ASN A 66 -1.48 -22.14 -4.17
C ASN A 66 -1.49 -22.63 -2.70
N ARG A 67 -1.18 -21.74 -1.76
CA ARG A 67 -1.11 -22.00 -0.30
C ARG A 67 -2.21 -21.32 0.50
N TYR A 68 -3.23 -20.77 -0.16
CA TYR A 68 -4.33 -20.08 0.53
C TYR A 68 -5.14 -21.05 1.39
N ILE A 69 -5.60 -22.16 0.81
CA ILE A 69 -6.10 -23.35 1.52
C ILE A 69 -5.59 -24.56 0.75
N TRP A 70 -4.85 -25.44 1.41
CA TRP A 70 -4.26 -26.61 0.75
C TRP A 70 -4.13 -27.78 1.72
N LYS A 71 -3.96 -28.99 1.18
CA LYS A 71 -3.73 -30.22 1.95
C LYS A 71 -2.35 -30.80 1.67
N ASP A 72 -1.70 -31.34 2.69
CA ASP A 72 -0.49 -32.15 2.49
C ASP A 72 -0.83 -33.59 2.08
N SER A 73 0.21 -34.41 1.91
CA SER A 73 0.10 -35.83 1.55
C SER A 73 -0.73 -36.65 2.54
N ASP A 74 -0.75 -36.24 3.81
CA ASP A 74 -1.46 -36.92 4.88
C ASP A 74 -2.91 -36.41 5.00
N GLY A 75 -3.34 -35.54 4.09
CA GLY A 75 -4.66 -34.92 4.07
C GLY A 75 -4.86 -33.77 5.06
N LYS A 76 -3.82 -33.37 5.79
CA LYS A 76 -3.89 -32.26 6.77
C LYS A 76 -4.05 -30.93 6.05
N LYS A 77 -5.00 -30.12 6.52
CA LYS A 77 -5.38 -28.84 5.89
C LYS A 77 -4.59 -27.69 6.51
N TYR A 78 -4.11 -26.79 5.67
CA TYR A 78 -3.36 -25.59 6.08
C TYR A 78 -3.89 -24.35 5.37
N SER A 79 -3.67 -23.19 5.98
CA SER A 79 -3.80 -21.88 5.33
C SER A 79 -2.60 -21.02 5.72
N CYS A 80 -1.70 -20.79 4.77
CA CYS A 80 -0.52 -19.98 5.04
C CYS A 80 -0.84 -18.48 5.12
N ALA A 81 -2.01 -18.05 4.66
CA ALA A 81 -2.51 -16.68 4.74
C ALA A 81 -3.35 -16.40 6.01
N GLY A 82 -3.73 -17.45 6.75
CA GLY A 82 -4.58 -17.33 7.93
C GLY A 82 -3.88 -16.71 9.15
N ARG A 83 -4.53 -16.79 10.31
CA ARG A 83 -4.00 -16.30 11.59
C ARG A 83 -3.06 -17.28 12.31
N GLY A 84 -2.87 -18.48 11.76
CA GLY A 84 -2.08 -19.54 12.38
C GLY A 84 -2.83 -20.38 13.41
N GLU A 85 -4.14 -20.17 13.57
CA GLU A 85 -4.99 -20.95 14.47
C GLU A 85 -5.04 -22.44 14.06
N GLU A 86 -4.87 -23.31 15.04
CA GLU A 86 -4.95 -24.77 14.87
C GLU A 86 -6.34 -25.26 15.35
N ARG A 87 -7.00 -26.07 14.51
CA ARG A 87 -8.26 -26.75 14.80
C ARG A 87 -8.10 -28.23 14.44
N PRO A 88 -7.49 -29.03 15.33
CA PRO A 88 -7.21 -30.44 15.08
C PRO A 88 -8.46 -31.27 14.79
N GLU A 89 -9.59 -30.93 15.43
CA GLU A 89 -10.92 -31.53 15.20
C GLU A 89 -11.36 -31.46 13.73
N GLU A 90 -10.98 -30.40 13.02
CA GLU A 90 -11.28 -30.17 11.60
C GLU A 90 -10.12 -30.57 10.67
N ASN A 91 -9.10 -31.25 11.21
CA ASN A 91 -7.85 -31.55 10.50
C ASN A 91 -7.15 -30.29 9.94
N TYR A 92 -7.29 -29.15 10.61
CA TYR A 92 -6.78 -27.84 10.19
C TYR A 92 -5.65 -27.36 11.09
N TYR A 93 -4.47 -27.11 10.53
CA TYR A 93 -3.25 -26.82 11.30
C TYR A 93 -2.67 -25.42 11.05
N GLY A 94 -3.48 -24.49 10.55
CA GLY A 94 -3.06 -23.10 10.35
C GLY A 94 -1.86 -22.98 9.40
N HIS A 95 -0.78 -22.35 9.88
CA HIS A 95 0.45 -22.18 9.11
C HIS A 95 1.24 -23.49 9.00
N CYS A 96 1.78 -23.76 7.81
CA CYS A 96 2.54 -25.00 7.63
C CYS A 96 3.95 -24.95 8.24
N GLY A 97 4.54 -23.77 8.37
CA GLY A 97 5.87 -23.58 8.97
C GLY A 97 7.00 -24.34 8.25
N LYS A 98 6.82 -24.73 6.98
CA LYS A 98 7.82 -25.50 6.23
C LYS A 98 9.06 -24.64 5.96
N VAL A 99 10.22 -25.16 6.36
CA VAL A 99 11.54 -24.51 6.20
C VAL A 99 12.43 -25.17 5.15
N GLN A 100 12.16 -26.43 4.81
CA GLN A 100 12.87 -27.22 3.82
C GLN A 100 11.87 -28.11 3.05
N PRO A 101 11.47 -27.73 1.82
CA PRO A 101 11.71 -26.40 1.24
C PRO A 101 10.96 -25.30 2.00
N ALA A 102 11.51 -24.10 1.96
CA ALA A 102 11.01 -22.88 2.57
C ALA A 102 9.66 -22.51 1.97
N CYS A 103 8.64 -22.36 2.82
CA CYS A 103 7.31 -21.98 2.35
C CYS A 103 7.33 -20.53 1.82
N PRO A 104 6.88 -20.29 0.57
CA PRO A 104 6.92 -18.96 -0.06
C PRO A 104 5.95 -17.95 0.57
N VAL A 105 5.13 -18.37 1.55
CA VAL A 105 4.23 -17.49 2.31
C VAL A 105 4.68 -17.37 3.76
N CYS A 106 4.89 -18.50 4.46
CA CYS A 106 5.23 -18.46 5.88
C CYS A 106 6.60 -17.81 6.14
N ILE A 107 7.57 -17.98 5.24
CA ILE A 107 8.92 -17.43 5.45
C ILE A 107 8.98 -15.91 5.19
N PRO A 108 8.43 -15.36 4.09
CA PRO A 108 8.41 -13.92 3.91
C PRO A 108 7.55 -13.17 4.94
N TYR A 109 6.37 -13.70 5.28
CA TYR A 109 5.38 -12.99 6.11
C TYR A 109 5.36 -13.43 7.58
N GLY A 110 6.15 -14.43 7.94
CA GLY A 110 6.21 -15.00 9.28
C GLY A 110 5.08 -15.98 9.55
N PHE A 111 5.28 -16.80 10.57
CA PHE A 111 4.28 -17.76 11.00
C PHE A 111 4.34 -17.98 12.51
N SER A 112 3.16 -18.15 13.09
CA SER A 112 2.98 -18.68 14.43
C SER A 112 2.26 -20.02 14.34
N LYS A 113 2.73 -21.00 15.10
CA LYS A 113 2.06 -22.29 15.32
C LYS A 113 1.71 -22.40 16.79
N GLY A 114 0.49 -22.87 17.10
CA GLY A 114 0.05 -23.05 18.48
C GLY A 114 0.91 -24.10 19.20
N THR A 115 1.40 -25.09 18.46
CA THR A 115 2.39 -26.06 18.93
C THR A 115 3.61 -26.09 17.99
N GLY A 116 4.82 -25.90 18.55
CA GLY A 116 6.09 -25.96 17.82
C GLY A 116 6.78 -24.61 17.65
N ASN A 117 7.53 -24.46 16.55
CA ASN A 117 8.33 -23.25 16.30
C ASN A 117 7.49 -22.14 15.67
N SER A 118 7.84 -20.90 15.99
CA SER A 118 7.34 -19.69 15.34
C SER A 118 8.53 -18.91 14.78
N MET A 119 8.30 -18.12 13.73
CA MET A 119 9.34 -17.30 13.11
C MET A 119 8.76 -15.96 12.66
N GLN A 120 9.53 -14.89 12.89
CA GLN A 120 9.25 -13.59 12.29
C GLN A 120 9.33 -13.67 10.76
N GLY A 121 8.59 -12.80 10.08
CA GLY A 121 8.70 -12.67 8.63
C GLY A 121 10.05 -12.09 8.22
N LEU A 122 10.54 -12.51 7.06
CA LEU A 122 11.73 -11.93 6.45
C LEU A 122 11.44 -10.65 5.65
N ALA A 123 10.17 -10.32 5.39
CA ALA A 123 9.77 -9.06 4.78
C ALA A 123 9.14 -8.11 5.80
N GLN A 124 9.76 -6.95 6.00
CA GLN A 124 9.28 -5.90 6.88
C GLN A 124 8.65 -4.78 6.05
N PHE A 125 7.34 -4.59 6.22
CA PHE A 125 6.58 -3.56 5.53
C PHE A 125 6.55 -2.28 6.36
N PHE A 126 6.85 -1.15 5.72
CA PHE A 126 6.67 0.17 6.28
C PHE A 126 5.37 0.80 5.78
N ASP A 127 4.92 1.86 6.44
CA ASP A 127 3.69 2.57 6.06
C ASP A 127 3.84 3.19 4.66
N ALA A 128 2.75 3.22 3.89
CA ALA A 128 2.68 3.99 2.66
C ALA A 128 2.21 5.41 2.93
N HIS A 129 2.99 6.36 2.43
CA HIS A 129 2.74 7.79 2.51
C HIS A 129 2.34 8.32 1.14
N ILE A 130 1.51 9.35 1.13
CA ILE A 130 1.13 10.04 -0.11
C ILE A 130 2.33 10.80 -0.64
N LEU A 131 2.75 10.48 -1.86
CA LEU A 131 3.83 11.14 -2.58
C LEU A 131 3.30 12.25 -3.49
N PHE A 132 2.21 11.95 -4.23
CA PHE A 132 1.47 12.94 -5.02
C PHE A 132 -0.02 12.74 -4.83
N PHE A 133 -0.73 13.80 -4.47
CA PHE A 133 -2.16 13.78 -4.26
C PHE A 133 -2.91 14.32 -5.48
N SER A 134 -3.90 13.58 -5.98
CA SER A 134 -4.70 14.00 -7.14
C SER A 134 -5.80 14.98 -6.70
N VAL A 135 -5.89 16.12 -7.38
CA VAL A 135 -6.88 17.16 -7.10
C VAL A 135 -7.53 17.63 -8.40
N ALA A 136 -8.85 17.82 -8.36
CA ALA A 136 -9.56 18.47 -9.46
C ALA A 136 -9.27 19.98 -9.46
N SER A 137 -8.91 20.52 -10.62
CA SER A 137 -8.70 21.96 -10.81
C SER A 137 -9.37 22.45 -12.10
N MET A 138 -9.41 23.77 -12.29
CA MET A 138 -9.86 24.45 -13.51
C MET A 138 -9.02 24.09 -14.75
N ALA A 139 -7.81 23.56 -14.55
CA ALA A 139 -6.98 23.03 -15.63
C ALA A 139 -7.19 21.53 -15.83
N GLY A 140 -8.17 20.89 -15.17
CA GLY A 140 -8.30 19.43 -15.07
C GLY A 140 -7.52 18.86 -13.89
N PRO A 141 -7.32 17.53 -13.83
CA PRO A 141 -6.63 16.88 -12.72
C PRO A 141 -5.17 17.33 -12.59
N VAL A 142 -4.73 17.64 -11.38
CA VAL A 142 -3.34 18.02 -11.05
C VAL A 142 -2.84 17.17 -9.90
N TRP A 143 -1.51 17.01 -9.81
CA TRP A 143 -0.86 16.20 -8.78
C TRP A 143 -0.04 17.08 -7.85
N VAL A 144 -0.52 17.23 -6.64
CA VAL A 144 0.09 18.09 -5.63
C VAL A 144 1.13 17.30 -4.85
N THR A 145 2.30 17.89 -4.62
CA THR A 145 3.33 17.36 -3.72
C THR A 145 3.95 18.49 -2.90
N SER A 146 4.80 18.15 -1.94
CA SER A 146 5.53 19.09 -1.09
C SER A 146 6.93 18.56 -0.77
N PRO A 147 7.84 19.42 -0.27
CA PRO A 147 9.16 18.97 0.19
C PRO A 147 9.12 17.79 1.17
N MET A 148 8.19 17.81 2.14
CA MET A 148 7.97 16.71 3.10
C MET A 148 7.48 15.44 2.41
N ALA A 149 6.54 15.52 1.46
CA ALA A 149 6.07 14.33 0.74
C ALA A 149 7.19 13.64 -0.06
N LEU A 150 8.16 14.42 -0.53
CA LEU A 150 9.35 13.95 -1.25
C LEU A 150 10.47 13.46 -0.31
N GLU A 151 10.24 13.41 1.00
CA GLU A 151 11.23 12.96 1.99
C GLU A 151 11.71 11.51 1.75
N GLY A 152 12.96 11.22 2.10
CA GLY A 152 13.59 9.92 1.89
C GLY A 152 13.91 9.56 0.43
N LEU A 153 13.67 10.45 -0.55
CA LEU A 153 14.09 10.25 -1.95
C LEU A 153 15.41 10.93 -2.30
N GLY A 154 16.08 11.57 -1.33
CA GLY A 154 17.28 12.40 -1.56
C GLY A 154 17.04 13.63 -2.45
N LEU A 155 15.77 14.02 -2.62
CA LEU A 155 15.36 15.10 -3.51
C LEU A 155 15.10 16.42 -2.75
N GLN A 156 14.82 16.38 -1.45
CA GLN A 156 14.24 17.52 -0.71
C GLN A 156 15.04 18.82 -0.84
N GLN A 157 16.37 18.75 -0.71
CA GLN A 157 17.26 19.93 -0.75
C GLN A 157 17.29 20.62 -2.12
N LYS A 158 16.74 19.99 -3.16
CA LYS A 158 16.69 20.55 -4.53
C LYS A 158 15.42 21.34 -4.81
N PHE A 159 14.51 21.43 -3.84
CA PHE A 159 13.21 22.06 -4.00
C PHE A 159 13.16 23.38 -3.25
N LYS A 160 12.81 24.45 -3.97
CA LYS A 160 12.42 25.74 -3.39
C LYS A 160 10.92 25.89 -3.58
N VAL A 161 10.20 26.13 -2.50
CA VAL A 161 8.74 26.17 -2.48
C VAL A 161 8.24 27.57 -2.12
N PRO A 162 7.16 28.05 -2.73
CA PRO A 162 6.50 29.27 -2.27
C PRO A 162 5.73 29.01 -0.97
N ASP A 163 5.73 29.97 -0.05
CA ASP A 163 5.02 29.85 1.23
C ASP A 163 3.49 29.80 1.02
N ASP A 164 2.97 30.76 0.24
CA ASP A 164 1.53 30.98 0.00
C ASP A 164 1.13 30.86 -1.48
N GLY A 165 1.66 29.84 -2.17
CA GLY A 165 1.42 29.66 -3.59
C GLY A 165 1.66 28.25 -4.09
N PHE A 166 1.65 28.08 -5.41
CA PHE A 166 2.08 26.85 -6.05
C PHE A 166 3.20 27.11 -7.07
N PHE A 167 4.07 26.11 -7.26
CA PHE A 167 5.08 26.11 -8.30
C PHE A 167 4.83 24.92 -9.26
N PRO A 168 4.66 25.14 -10.57
CA PRO A 168 4.46 24.06 -11.53
C PRO A 168 5.77 23.29 -11.75
N LEU A 169 5.76 21.99 -11.45
CA LEU A 169 6.87 21.08 -11.76
C LEU A 169 6.78 20.57 -13.20
N GLY A 170 5.55 20.37 -13.69
CA GLY A 170 5.27 19.92 -15.05
C GLY A 170 5.03 21.05 -16.06
N ASP A 171 5.36 20.78 -17.33
CA ASP A 171 5.34 21.81 -18.38
C ASP A 171 3.91 22.30 -18.71
N GLN A 172 2.89 21.44 -18.60
CA GLN A 172 1.51 21.80 -18.95
C GLN A 172 0.89 22.88 -18.03
N LEU A 173 1.48 23.11 -16.85
CA LEU A 173 0.97 24.06 -15.87
C LEU A 173 1.81 25.35 -15.81
N LYS A 174 2.91 25.45 -16.56
CA LYS A 174 3.82 26.61 -16.52
C LYS A 174 3.15 27.94 -16.90
N THR A 175 2.18 27.90 -17.80
CA THR A 175 1.42 29.07 -18.28
C THR A 175 0.28 29.49 -17.35
N LYS A 176 -0.04 28.69 -16.33
CA LYS A 176 -1.13 28.98 -15.38
C LYS A 176 -0.63 29.88 -14.27
N ASN A 177 -1.22 31.07 -14.14
CA ASN A 177 -0.89 32.05 -13.10
C ASN A 177 -1.69 31.87 -11.81
N LYS A 178 -2.82 31.16 -11.86
CA LYS A 178 -3.68 30.80 -10.72
C LYS A 178 -4.26 29.41 -10.94
N LEU A 179 -4.44 28.65 -9.88
CA LEU A 179 -5.10 27.34 -9.88
C LEU A 179 -5.90 27.16 -8.58
N ASN A 180 -7.00 26.41 -8.68
CA ASN A 180 -7.82 26.04 -7.53
C ASN A 180 -7.50 24.61 -7.05
N PHE A 181 -7.67 24.41 -5.75
CA PHE A 181 -7.46 23.15 -5.03
C PHE A 181 -8.65 22.94 -4.09
N GLY A 182 -9.76 22.46 -4.66
CA GLY A 182 -11.06 22.54 -4.01
C GLY A 182 -11.49 24.01 -3.89
N TRP A 183 -11.72 24.46 -2.65
CA TRP A 183 -12.13 25.83 -2.34
C TRP A 183 -10.98 26.85 -2.32
N LEU A 184 -9.73 26.36 -2.23
CA LEU A 184 -8.55 27.21 -2.13
C LEU A 184 -8.08 27.68 -3.51
N MET A 185 -7.87 28.98 -3.69
CA MET A 185 -7.30 29.56 -4.91
C MET A 185 -5.88 30.05 -4.66
N LEU A 186 -4.88 29.45 -5.30
CA LEU A 186 -3.48 29.83 -5.15
C LEU A 186 -2.95 30.53 -6.39
N LYS A 187 -2.07 31.50 -6.19
CA LYS A 187 -1.28 32.12 -7.26
C LYS A 187 -0.03 31.31 -7.51
N LYS A 188 0.46 31.37 -8.74
CA LYS A 188 1.80 30.86 -9.08
C LYS A 188 2.82 31.68 -8.30
N GLY A 189 3.70 31.00 -7.57
CA GLY A 189 4.81 31.59 -6.84
C GLY A 189 6.15 31.19 -7.43
N ASP A 190 7.22 31.80 -6.92
CA ASP A 190 8.58 31.41 -7.24
C ASP A 190 8.93 30.08 -6.57
N GLY A 191 9.61 29.21 -7.31
CA GLY A 191 10.02 27.91 -6.82
C GLY A 191 11.04 27.25 -7.74
N GLN A 192 11.51 26.10 -7.31
CA GLN A 192 12.46 25.27 -8.04
C GLN A 192 12.23 23.82 -7.65
N GLY A 193 12.46 22.90 -8.59
CA GLY A 193 12.35 21.47 -8.34
C GLY A 193 12.25 20.69 -9.65
N ASN A 194 12.62 19.42 -9.60
CA ASN A 194 12.48 18.51 -10.74
C ASN A 194 12.21 17.09 -10.25
N ILE A 195 11.23 16.43 -10.87
CA ILE A 195 10.76 15.08 -10.54
C ILE A 195 11.01 14.06 -11.66
N ASN A 196 11.78 14.41 -12.69
CA ASN A 196 12.04 13.55 -13.85
C ASN A 196 12.71 12.22 -13.51
N GLY A 197 13.47 12.15 -12.41
CA GLY A 197 14.10 10.92 -11.93
C GLY A 197 13.14 9.94 -11.25
N LEU A 198 11.88 10.33 -11.01
CA LEU A 198 10.89 9.45 -10.39
C LEU A 198 10.19 8.57 -11.43
N LEU A 199 9.98 7.31 -11.07
CA LEU A 199 9.26 6.32 -11.87
C LEU A 199 7.74 6.56 -11.78
N LEU A 200 7.29 7.64 -12.42
CA LEU A 200 5.89 8.06 -12.45
C LEU A 200 5.36 8.07 -13.90
N PRO A 201 4.05 7.85 -14.10
CA PRO A 201 3.41 8.11 -15.39
C PRO A 201 3.64 9.54 -15.88
N GLU A 202 3.87 9.71 -17.18
CA GLU A 202 4.19 11.02 -17.76
C GLU A 202 3.08 12.06 -17.53
N ILE A 203 1.82 11.65 -17.54
CA ILE A 203 0.70 12.56 -17.25
C ILE A 203 0.80 13.19 -15.84
N ILE A 204 1.31 12.44 -14.86
CA ILE A 204 1.53 12.92 -13.50
C ILE A 204 2.68 13.93 -13.51
N LYS A 205 3.81 13.60 -14.14
CA LYS A 205 4.97 14.49 -14.22
C LYS A 205 4.62 15.82 -14.89
N GLN A 206 3.88 15.77 -15.99
CA GLN A 206 3.47 16.92 -16.78
C GLN A 206 2.48 17.85 -16.06
N ARG A 207 1.79 17.35 -15.03
CA ARG A 207 0.75 18.07 -14.28
C ARG A 207 1.01 18.10 -12.78
N ALA A 208 2.25 17.86 -12.38
CA ALA A 208 2.67 17.95 -10.99
C ALA A 208 2.88 19.42 -10.59
N ILE A 209 2.57 19.71 -9.34
CA ILE A 209 2.84 21.00 -8.71
C ILE A 209 3.45 20.80 -7.33
N LEU A 210 4.20 21.79 -6.90
CA LEU A 210 4.81 21.89 -5.59
C LEU A 210 4.11 22.98 -4.77
N VAL A 211 3.78 22.68 -3.52
CA VAL A 211 3.24 23.63 -2.52
C VAL A 211 3.97 23.43 -1.20
N SER A 212 3.86 24.39 -0.27
CA SER A 212 4.43 24.28 1.07
C SER A 212 3.82 23.11 1.85
N ASP A 213 4.54 22.57 2.85
CA ASP A 213 4.07 21.40 3.61
C ASP A 213 2.75 21.68 4.35
N THR A 214 2.58 22.91 4.85
CA THR A 214 1.33 23.38 5.46
C THR A 214 0.18 23.36 4.46
N LEU A 215 0.39 23.90 3.26
CA LEU A 215 -0.61 23.88 2.19
C LEU A 215 -0.91 22.46 1.72
N PHE A 216 0.08 21.58 1.68
CA PHE A 216 -0.10 20.20 1.27
C PHE A 216 -1.05 19.44 2.19
N SER A 217 -0.82 19.50 3.51
CA SER A 217 -1.74 18.86 4.47
C SER A 217 -3.16 19.43 4.37
N LEU A 218 -3.30 20.75 4.24
CA LEU A 218 -4.61 21.40 4.06
C LEU A 218 -5.31 20.94 2.77
N ILE A 219 -4.60 20.91 1.64
CA ILE A 219 -5.13 20.52 0.34
C ILE A 219 -5.56 19.05 0.38
N VAL A 220 -4.72 18.14 0.88
CA VAL A 220 -5.06 16.73 0.99
C VAL A 220 -6.35 16.57 1.80
N ASN A 221 -6.38 17.11 3.01
CA ASN A 221 -7.51 16.95 3.93
C ASN A 221 -8.82 17.60 3.46
N SER A 222 -8.73 18.63 2.62
CA SER A 222 -9.89 19.30 2.04
C SER A 222 -10.47 18.58 0.82
N ASN A 223 -9.71 17.68 0.19
CA ASN A 223 -10.04 17.10 -1.11
C ASN A 223 -10.10 15.56 -1.09
N LEU A 224 -10.19 14.94 0.10
CA LEU A 224 -10.47 13.51 0.21
C LEU A 224 -11.89 13.21 -0.27
N GLU A 225 -12.06 11.99 -0.78
CA GLU A 225 -13.35 11.56 -1.28
C GLU A 225 -14.24 11.17 -0.09
N VAL A 226 -15.40 11.81 0.03
CA VAL A 226 -16.42 11.46 1.01
C VAL A 226 -17.66 10.96 0.28
N ARG A 227 -18.09 9.75 0.60
CA ARG A 227 -19.29 9.13 0.03
C ARG A 227 -20.31 8.86 1.11
N THR A 228 -21.58 9.05 0.75
CA THR A 228 -22.72 8.60 1.55
C THR A 228 -23.26 7.30 0.96
N SER A 229 -23.54 6.33 1.81
CA SER A 229 -24.11 5.03 1.44
C SER A 229 -25.29 4.71 2.35
N VAL A 230 -26.22 3.94 1.82
CA VAL A 230 -27.44 3.53 2.51
C VAL A 230 -27.74 2.08 2.14
N SER A 231 -28.37 1.33 3.06
CA SER A 231 -29.01 0.06 2.73
C SER A 231 -30.45 0.32 2.26
N ILE A 232 -30.87 -0.37 1.21
CA ILE A 232 -32.23 -0.23 0.65
C ILE A 232 -33.03 -1.46 1.04
N ASP A 233 -34.23 -1.24 1.58
CA ASP A 233 -35.20 -2.30 1.83
C ASP A 233 -35.74 -2.81 0.48
N PRO A 234 -35.56 -4.10 0.15
CA PRO A 234 -35.99 -4.64 -1.14
C PRO A 234 -37.52 -4.72 -1.29
N GLN A 235 -38.30 -4.69 -0.20
CA GLN A 235 -39.77 -4.75 -0.25
C GLN A 235 -40.38 -3.39 -0.58
N THR A 236 -39.84 -2.33 0.03
CA THR A 236 -40.39 -0.97 -0.12
C THR A 236 -39.63 -0.13 -1.15
N GLY A 237 -38.39 -0.51 -1.48
CA GLY A 237 -37.50 0.30 -2.32
C GLY A 237 -36.99 1.56 -1.64
N THR A 238 -37.20 1.70 -0.33
CA THR A 238 -36.81 2.87 0.48
C THR A 238 -35.55 2.58 1.31
N ALA A 239 -34.92 3.63 1.84
CA ALA A 239 -33.78 3.46 2.73
C ALA A 239 -34.20 2.78 4.04
N GLU A 240 -33.45 1.75 4.45
CA GLU A 240 -33.61 1.15 5.77
C GLU A 240 -33.26 2.16 6.87
N GLU A 241 -34.08 2.18 7.91
CA GLU A 241 -33.88 3.08 9.05
C GLU A 241 -32.56 2.76 9.76
N GLY A 242 -31.76 3.81 10.01
CA GLY A 242 -30.44 3.68 10.66
C GLY A 242 -29.32 3.14 9.78
N ALA A 243 -29.57 2.85 8.50
CA ALA A 243 -28.56 2.29 7.59
C ALA A 243 -27.81 3.34 6.74
N LEU A 244 -28.04 4.63 6.97
CA LEU A 244 -27.31 5.72 6.32
C LEU A 244 -25.96 5.91 7.01
N PHE A 245 -24.86 5.86 6.24
CA PHE A 245 -23.52 6.14 6.76
C PHE A 245 -22.64 6.81 5.70
N THR A 246 -21.61 7.49 6.19
CA THR A 246 -20.62 8.19 5.39
C THR A 246 -19.24 7.60 5.59
N TYR A 247 -18.42 7.61 4.55
CA TYR A 247 -17.05 7.12 4.63
C TYR A 247 -16.10 7.94 3.78
N GLU A 248 -14.85 7.97 4.22
CA GLU A 248 -13.77 8.68 3.53
C GLU A 248 -12.90 7.71 2.71
N ALA A 249 -12.28 8.20 1.65
CA ALA A 249 -11.34 7.43 0.85
C ALA A 249 -10.23 8.32 0.27
N ILE A 250 -9.05 7.72 0.07
CA ILE A 250 -7.99 8.33 -0.73
C ILE A 250 -8.42 8.27 -2.20
N PRO A 251 -8.49 9.40 -2.93
CA PRO A 251 -8.95 9.43 -4.31
C PRO A 251 -8.07 8.61 -5.26
N ARG A 252 -8.69 8.12 -6.34
CA ARG A 252 -7.96 7.52 -7.47
C ARG A 252 -6.93 8.48 -8.06
N GLY A 253 -5.87 7.94 -8.63
CA GLY A 253 -4.74 8.69 -9.19
C GLY A 253 -3.75 9.18 -8.15
N THR A 254 -4.03 9.06 -6.84
CA THR A 254 -3.07 9.35 -5.79
C THR A 254 -1.87 8.41 -5.93
N VAL A 255 -0.67 8.98 -5.87
CA VAL A 255 0.60 8.25 -5.86
C VAL A 255 1.06 8.07 -4.43
N LEU A 256 1.38 6.84 -4.08
CA LEU A 256 1.86 6.42 -2.78
C LEU A 256 3.31 5.92 -2.88
N LYS A 257 4.07 6.10 -1.81
CA LYS A 257 5.41 5.56 -1.63
C LYS A 257 5.44 4.72 -0.35
N PHE A 258 6.04 3.55 -0.40
CA PHE A 258 6.34 2.75 0.79
C PHE A 258 7.62 1.96 0.60
N ASP A 259 8.26 1.59 1.70
CA ASP A 259 9.46 0.76 1.69
C ASP A 259 9.13 -0.66 2.17
N ILE A 260 9.86 -1.64 1.64
CA ILE A 260 9.94 -2.98 2.22
C ILE A 260 11.41 -3.33 2.42
N ALA A 261 11.75 -3.76 3.62
CA ALA A 261 13.05 -4.36 3.91
C ALA A 261 12.95 -5.89 3.84
N TYR A 262 13.81 -6.50 3.02
CA TYR A 262 13.94 -7.93 2.82
C TYR A 262 15.18 -8.42 3.55
N ASN A 263 14.98 -9.29 4.53
CA ASN A 263 16.06 -9.89 5.31
C ASN A 263 16.48 -11.24 4.73
N SER A 264 17.78 -11.52 4.77
CA SER A 264 18.31 -12.81 4.37
C SER A 264 17.96 -13.88 5.40
N GLY A 265 17.45 -15.02 4.94
CA GLY A 265 17.14 -16.19 5.76
C GLY A 265 18.35 -17.06 6.10
N LYS A 266 19.53 -16.77 5.54
CA LYS A 266 20.75 -17.62 5.62
C LYS A 266 21.20 -17.92 7.05
N THR A 267 21.10 -16.95 7.94
CA THR A 267 21.52 -17.06 9.34
C THR A 267 20.41 -17.59 10.26
N PHE A 268 19.17 -17.63 9.78
CA PHE A 268 18.03 -18.09 10.57
C PHE A 268 17.99 -19.61 10.66
N ARG A 269 17.63 -20.10 11.84
CA ARG A 269 17.40 -21.52 12.12
C ARG A 269 16.06 -21.68 12.81
N VAL A 270 15.25 -22.62 12.35
CA VAL A 270 13.94 -22.95 12.95
C VAL A 270 13.98 -24.40 13.38
N GLY A 271 13.90 -24.66 14.69
CA GLY A 271 14.06 -26.02 15.23
C GLY A 271 15.40 -26.65 14.84
N GLY A 272 16.47 -25.85 14.83
CA GLY A 272 17.83 -26.28 14.44
C GLY A 272 18.06 -26.44 12.93
N LYS A 273 17.05 -26.25 12.08
CA LYS A 273 17.16 -26.42 10.62
C LYS A 273 17.38 -25.10 9.89
N GLU A 274 18.21 -25.13 8.85
CA GLU A 274 18.41 -24.00 7.94
C GLU A 274 17.19 -23.77 7.04
N LEU A 275 17.02 -22.55 6.56
CA LEU A 275 16.03 -22.25 5.52
C LEU A 275 16.61 -22.57 4.14
N LYS A 276 15.97 -23.48 3.39
CA LYS A 276 16.40 -23.86 2.04
C LYS A 276 15.27 -23.75 1.03
N THR A 277 15.57 -23.27 -0.18
CA THR A 277 14.59 -23.19 -1.28
C THR A 277 14.31 -24.58 -1.87
N GLU A 278 13.36 -24.66 -2.81
CA GLU A 278 13.02 -25.92 -3.52
C GLU A 278 14.21 -26.52 -4.27
N GLY A 279 15.14 -25.70 -4.76
CA GLY A 279 16.40 -26.13 -5.40
C GLY A 279 17.56 -26.36 -4.43
N ASN A 280 17.28 -26.51 -3.13
CA ASN A 280 18.28 -26.60 -2.06
C ASN A 280 19.23 -25.39 -1.97
N GLY A 281 18.84 -24.26 -2.55
CA GLY A 281 19.55 -22.99 -2.45
C GLY A 281 19.25 -22.29 -1.12
N ASP A 282 20.02 -21.25 -0.82
CA ASP A 282 19.77 -20.41 0.34
C ASP A 282 18.55 -19.51 0.16
N VAL A 283 17.84 -19.25 1.25
CA VAL A 283 16.82 -18.19 1.28
C VAL A 283 17.51 -16.83 1.41
N GLY A 284 17.88 -16.23 0.28
CA GLY A 284 18.43 -14.87 0.20
C GLY A 284 17.35 -13.78 0.09
N THR A 285 17.75 -12.51 0.14
CA THR A 285 16.84 -11.34 0.04
C THR A 285 16.05 -11.36 -1.26
N SER A 286 16.69 -11.69 -2.38
CA SER A 286 16.06 -11.76 -3.69
C SER A 286 14.93 -12.79 -3.74
N TRP A 287 15.11 -13.97 -3.14
CA TRP A 287 14.06 -14.98 -3.09
C TRP A 287 12.83 -14.49 -2.30
N VAL A 288 13.06 -13.85 -1.14
CA VAL A 288 12.00 -13.29 -0.30
C VAL A 288 11.23 -12.21 -1.06
N LYS A 289 11.96 -11.29 -1.69
CA LYS A 289 11.42 -10.22 -2.52
C LYS A 289 10.56 -10.75 -3.66
N THR A 290 11.03 -11.74 -4.42
CA THR A 290 10.24 -12.37 -5.49
C THR A 290 8.91 -12.92 -4.98
N GLN A 291 8.87 -13.55 -3.79
CA GLN A 291 7.61 -14.07 -3.26
C GLN A 291 6.65 -12.96 -2.83
N VAL A 292 7.18 -11.86 -2.29
CA VAL A 292 6.36 -10.69 -1.92
C VAL A 292 5.83 -9.98 -3.15
N GLU A 293 6.66 -9.78 -4.18
CA GLU A 293 6.26 -9.09 -5.41
C GLU A 293 5.15 -9.83 -6.18
N LYS A 294 5.09 -11.17 -6.12
CA LYS A 294 3.94 -11.95 -6.62
C LYS A 294 2.61 -11.54 -5.97
N GLY A 295 2.63 -11.26 -4.66
CA GLY A 295 1.45 -10.77 -3.93
C GLY A 295 1.13 -9.31 -4.24
N LEU A 296 2.15 -8.45 -4.29
CA LEU A 296 2.00 -7.03 -4.62
C LEU A 296 1.43 -6.81 -6.03
N LYS A 297 1.80 -7.65 -7.00
CA LYS A 297 1.27 -7.61 -8.37
C LYS A 297 -0.25 -7.76 -8.42
N LEU A 298 -0.81 -8.55 -7.51
CA LEU A 298 -2.26 -8.79 -7.43
C LEU A 298 -3.03 -7.63 -6.77
N PHE A 299 -2.37 -6.62 -6.20
CA PHE A 299 -3.06 -5.40 -5.72
C PHE A 299 -3.81 -4.67 -6.84
N GLU A 300 -3.30 -4.74 -8.08
CA GLU A 300 -3.93 -4.13 -9.25
C GLU A 300 -5.28 -4.79 -9.58
N THR A 301 -5.51 -6.04 -9.16
CA THR A 301 -6.73 -6.80 -9.46
C THR A 301 -7.63 -6.96 -8.25
N LEU A 302 -7.07 -7.36 -7.11
CA LEU A 302 -7.81 -7.76 -5.92
C LEU A 302 -8.01 -6.60 -4.93
N GLY A 303 -7.25 -5.52 -5.09
CA GLY A 303 -7.31 -4.33 -4.24
C GLY A 303 -6.72 -4.50 -2.84
N ILE A 304 -6.79 -3.45 -2.03
CA ILE A 304 -6.39 -3.44 -0.62
C ILE A 304 -7.40 -2.63 0.19
N GLY A 305 -7.43 -2.84 1.51
CA GLY A 305 -8.33 -2.12 2.40
C GLY A 305 -9.75 -2.68 2.41
N GLY A 306 -10.69 -1.83 2.84
CA GLY A 306 -12.12 -2.17 2.90
C GLY A 306 -12.86 -1.90 1.60
N MET A 307 -14.10 -2.37 1.53
CA MET A 307 -15.06 -2.06 0.45
C MET A 307 -14.63 -2.52 -0.96
N GLY A 308 -13.79 -3.54 -1.08
CA GLY A 308 -13.29 -4.05 -2.38
C GLY A 308 -14.40 -4.45 -3.36
N THR A 309 -15.47 -5.11 -2.88
CA THR A 309 -16.63 -5.49 -3.69
C THR A 309 -17.46 -4.31 -4.18
N ARG A 310 -17.18 -3.09 -3.70
CA ARG A 310 -17.81 -1.83 -4.10
C ARG A 310 -16.91 -1.00 -5.04
N GLY A 311 -15.90 -1.63 -5.65
CA GLY A 311 -15.01 -0.99 -6.62
C GLY A 311 -13.98 -0.06 -5.98
N MET A 312 -13.42 -0.46 -4.83
CA MET A 312 -12.40 0.29 -4.10
C MET A 312 -11.13 -0.55 -3.91
N GLY A 313 -10.01 0.13 -3.71
CA GLY A 313 -8.79 -0.50 -3.21
C GLY A 313 -7.77 -0.93 -4.26
N ARG A 314 -8.10 -0.97 -5.56
CA ARG A 314 -7.11 -1.36 -6.58
C ARG A 314 -5.91 -0.41 -6.58
N LEU A 315 -4.72 -0.98 -6.42
CA LEU A 315 -3.46 -0.25 -6.29
C LEU A 315 -2.42 -0.86 -7.23
N LYS A 316 -1.88 -0.08 -8.17
CA LYS A 316 -0.88 -0.55 -9.13
C LYS A 316 0.52 -0.16 -8.67
N ILE A 317 1.40 -1.13 -8.50
CA ILE A 317 2.82 -0.89 -8.21
C ILE A 317 3.57 -0.60 -9.52
N LEU A 318 4.30 0.51 -9.56
CA LEU A 318 4.91 1.05 -10.78
C LEU A 318 6.31 0.47 -11.08
N ASN A 319 7.00 -0.04 -10.07
CA ASN A 319 8.39 -0.48 -10.14
C ASN A 319 8.62 -1.91 -9.59
N LEU A 320 7.68 -2.81 -9.89
CA LEU A 320 7.91 -4.25 -9.74
C LEU A 320 8.99 -4.71 -10.72
N GLU A 321 9.74 -5.75 -10.35
CA GLU A 321 10.63 -6.41 -11.30
C GLU A 321 9.78 -7.07 -12.39
N LYS A 322 10.22 -6.96 -13.64
CA LYS A 322 9.58 -7.71 -14.72
C LYS A 322 9.89 -9.19 -14.47
N GLU A 323 8.87 -10.00 -14.22
CA GLU A 323 9.02 -11.45 -14.40
C GLU A 323 9.30 -11.67 -15.89
N ASP A 324 10.38 -12.38 -16.21
CA ASP A 324 10.56 -12.97 -17.53
C ASP A 324 9.35 -13.89 -17.76
N CYS A 325 8.41 -13.46 -18.60
CA CYS A 325 7.24 -14.23 -19.01
C CYS A 325 7.66 -15.44 -19.85
#